data_AF-A0A392NPL5-F1
#
_entry.id   AF-A0A392NPL5-F1
#
_cell.length_a   1.000
_cell.length_b   1.000
_cell.length_c   1.000
_cell.angle_alpha   90.00
_cell.angle_beta   90.00
_cell.angle_gamma   90.00
#
_symmetry.space_group_name_H-M   'P 1'
#
loop_
_entity.id
_entity.type
_entity.pdbx_description
1 polymer ?
#
loop_
_entity_poly.entity_id
_entity_poly.type
_entity_poly.pdbx_seq_one_letter_code
_entity_poly.pdbx_strand_id
1 'polypeptide(L)'
;MGVINIKCELVDPDGLLKQLKVLKSANVDGVMVDCWWGIVEAHAPQEYNWNGYKRLFQMVHELKLKLQVVMSFHECGGNFGDDVCIPLPHWVAEIGRSNPDIFFTDREGRHNPECLSWGIDKERVLRGRTAVE
;
A
#
# COMPACT_ATOMS: atom_id res chain seq x y z
N MET A 1 -7.74 -4.62 8.11
CA MET A 1 -6.44 -4.33 7.44
C MET A 1 -5.44 -5.42 7.81
N GLY A 2 -4.35 -5.60 7.06
CA GLY A 2 -3.34 -6.63 7.38
C GLY A 2 -3.56 -8.03 6.77
N VAL A 3 -4.37 -8.14 5.70
CA VAL A 3 -4.48 -9.39 4.91
C VAL A 3 -3.14 -9.73 4.25
N ILE A 4 -2.37 -8.72 3.85
CA ILE A 4 -0.99 -8.84 3.39
C ILE A 4 -0.07 -8.24 4.47
N ASN A 5 0.97 -8.97 4.88
CA ASN A 5 1.96 -8.47 5.84
C ASN A 5 3.05 -7.62 5.15
N ILE A 6 3.93 -7.01 5.94
CA ILE A 6 5.03 -6.15 5.45
C ILE A 6 6.04 -6.87 4.54
N LYS A 7 6.04 -8.20 4.49
CA LYS A 7 6.89 -9.02 3.60
C LYS A 7 6.19 -9.37 2.28
N CYS A 8 5.02 -8.79 2.04
CA CYS A 8 4.12 -9.13 0.96
C CYS A 8 3.69 -10.61 0.97
N GLU A 9 3.36 -11.14 2.15
CA GLU A 9 2.82 -12.49 2.33
C GLU A 9 1.36 -12.44 2.78
N LEU A 10 0.54 -13.38 2.30
CA LEU A 10 -0.86 -13.49 2.69
C LEU A 10 -0.98 -14.07 4.10
N VAL A 11 -1.61 -13.33 5.00
CA VAL A 11 -1.86 -13.72 6.39
C VAL A 11 -3.10 -14.60 6.47
N ASP A 12 -3.00 -15.73 7.19
CA ASP A 12 -4.08 -16.71 7.39
C ASP A 12 -4.91 -17.03 6.12
N PRO A 13 -4.31 -17.65 5.09
CA PRO A 13 -5.00 -17.94 3.83
C PRO A 13 -6.27 -18.78 4.02
N ASP A 14 -6.26 -19.73 4.95
CA ASP A 14 -7.39 -20.63 5.19
C ASP A 14 -8.56 -19.91 5.88
N GLY A 15 -8.26 -19.10 6.90
CA GLY A 15 -9.27 -18.26 7.55
C GLY A 15 -9.88 -17.25 6.58
N LEU A 16 -9.05 -16.60 5.76
CA LEU A 16 -9.52 -15.68 4.73
C LEU A 16 -10.40 -16.40 3.69
N LEU A 17 -10.00 -17.57 3.22
CA LEU A 17 -10.79 -18.36 2.27
C LEU A 17 -12.17 -18.68 2.84
N LYS A 18 -12.23 -19.05 4.12
CA LYS A 18 -13.49 -19.33 4.83
C LYS A 18 -14.37 -18.09 4.87
N GLN A 19 -13.82 -16.93 5.21
CA GLN A 19 -14.55 -15.66 5.23
C GLN A 19 -15.06 -15.27 3.84
N LEU A 20 -14.23 -15.37 2.80
CA LEU A 20 -14.64 -15.07 1.41
C LEU A 20 -15.77 -15.99 0.92
N LYS A 21 -15.74 -17.28 1.30
CA LYS A 21 -16.85 -18.21 1.00
C LYS A 21 -18.15 -17.80 1.69
N VAL A 22 -18.09 -17.32 2.93
CA VAL A 22 -19.28 -16.79 3.63
C VAL A 22 -19.85 -15.58 2.89
N LEU A 23 -19.00 -14.63 2.49
CA LEU A 23 -19.42 -13.46 1.70
C LEU A 23 -20.06 -13.88 0.37
N LYS A 24 -19.48 -14.86 -0.31
CA LYS A 24 -20.04 -15.38 -1.57
C LYS A 24 -21.42 -16.01 -1.36
N SER A 25 -21.61 -16.79 -0.30
CA SER A 25 -22.91 -17.40 0.04
C SER A 25 -23.96 -16.36 0.44
N ALA A 26 -23.55 -15.18 0.88
CA ALA A 26 -24.41 -14.03 1.13
C ALA A 26 -24.71 -13.19 -0.12
N ASN A 27 -24.35 -13.68 -1.32
CA ASN A 27 -24.52 -13.02 -2.61
C ASN A 27 -23.84 -11.64 -2.73
N VAL A 28 -22.74 -11.41 -2.02
CA VAL A 28 -21.90 -10.22 -2.24
C VAL A 28 -21.28 -10.25 -3.63
N ASP A 29 -21.26 -9.11 -4.33
CA ASP A 29 -20.71 -8.97 -5.69
C ASP A 29 -19.18 -9.13 -5.75
N GLY A 30 -18.48 -8.62 -4.73
CA GLY A 30 -17.02 -8.54 -4.73
C GLY A 30 -16.44 -7.94 -3.45
N VAL A 31 -15.13 -7.81 -3.44
CA VAL A 31 -14.36 -7.23 -2.32
C VAL A 31 -13.44 -6.12 -2.83
N MET A 32 -13.02 -5.25 -1.92
CA MET A 32 -12.03 -4.22 -2.16
C MET A 32 -10.76 -4.51 -1.37
N VAL A 33 -9.59 -4.20 -1.94
CA VAL A 33 -8.30 -4.31 -1.25
C VAL A 33 -7.35 -3.18 -1.63
N ASP A 34 -6.62 -2.68 -0.64
CA ASP A 34 -5.49 -1.78 -0.80
C ASP A 34 -4.23 -2.54 -1.25
N CYS A 35 -3.66 -2.11 -2.37
CA CYS A 35 -2.31 -2.46 -2.81
C CYS A 35 -1.32 -1.41 -2.32
N TRP A 36 -0.70 -1.68 -1.18
CA TRP A 36 0.18 -0.74 -0.49
C TRP A 36 1.52 -0.60 -1.20
N TRP A 37 1.85 0.62 -1.59
CA TRP A 37 3.15 0.93 -2.21
C TRP A 37 4.31 0.52 -1.29
N GLY A 38 4.21 0.82 0.00
CA GLY A 38 5.20 0.46 1.01
C GLY A 38 5.41 -1.04 1.25
N ILE A 39 4.51 -1.91 0.73
CA ILE A 39 4.69 -3.36 0.75
C ILE A 39 5.24 -3.84 -0.59
N VAL A 40 4.67 -3.35 -1.69
CA VAL A 40 4.96 -3.85 -3.04
C VAL A 40 6.36 -3.43 -3.50
N GLU A 41 6.76 -2.18 -3.28
CA GLU A 41 8.06 -1.63 -3.72
C GLU A 41 8.92 -1.25 -2.50
N ALA A 42 8.81 -2.02 -1.41
CA ALA A 42 9.32 -1.68 -0.09
C ALA A 42 10.84 -1.40 -0.05
N HIS A 43 11.62 -2.18 -0.81
CA HIS A 43 13.07 -2.30 -0.63
C HIS A 43 13.87 -1.30 -1.47
N ALA A 44 13.58 -1.21 -2.76
CA ALA A 44 14.31 -0.36 -3.69
C ALA A 44 13.43 0.06 -4.88
N PRO A 45 13.80 1.15 -5.58
CA PRO A 45 13.13 1.55 -6.80
C PRO A 45 13.02 0.39 -7.79
N GLN A 46 11.81 0.17 -8.29
CA GLN A 46 11.47 -0.82 -9.30
C GLN A 46 11.68 -2.29 -8.88
N GLU A 47 11.92 -2.54 -7.59
CA GLU A 47 11.94 -3.90 -7.02
C GLU A 47 10.56 -4.25 -6.45
N TYR A 48 9.71 -4.83 -7.30
CA TYR A 48 8.32 -5.12 -6.96
C TYR A 48 8.12 -6.57 -6.47
N ASN A 49 7.61 -6.73 -5.25
CA ASN A 49 7.09 -8.00 -4.75
C ASN A 49 5.56 -7.98 -4.74
N TRP A 50 4.96 -8.86 -5.54
CA TRP A 50 3.50 -9.00 -5.66
C TRP A 50 2.98 -10.36 -5.15
N ASN A 51 3.81 -11.17 -4.51
CA ASN A 51 3.50 -12.59 -4.25
C ASN A 51 2.22 -12.77 -3.42
N GLY A 52 2.11 -12.09 -2.28
CA GLY A 52 0.91 -12.12 -1.44
C GLY A 52 -0.35 -11.62 -2.15
N TYR A 53 -0.25 -10.50 -2.88
CA TYR A 53 -1.37 -9.95 -3.66
C TYR A 53 -1.81 -10.88 -4.79
N LYS A 54 -0.87 -11.49 -5.53
CA LYS A 54 -1.19 -12.51 -6.55
C LYS A 54 -1.97 -13.68 -5.95
N ARG A 55 -1.55 -14.16 -4.76
CA ARG A 55 -2.25 -15.23 -4.05
C ARG A 55 -3.66 -14.82 -3.64
N LEU A 56 -3.82 -13.62 -3.09
CA LEU A 56 -5.13 -13.05 -2.75
C LEU A 56 -6.05 -12.94 -3.97
N PHE A 57 -5.55 -12.37 -5.06
CA PHE A 57 -6.32 -12.16 -6.29
C PHE A 57 -6.76 -13.49 -6.90
N GLN A 58 -5.89 -14.50 -6.85
CA GLN A 58 -6.22 -15.85 -7.27
C GLN A 58 -7.39 -16.42 -6.46
N MET A 59 -7.37 -16.28 -5.13
CA MET A 59 -8.47 -16.77 -4.26
C MET A 59 -9.80 -16.07 -4.56
N VAL A 60 -9.79 -14.74 -4.73
CA VAL A 60 -10.99 -13.96 -5.07
C VAL A 60 -11.54 -14.37 -6.44
N HIS A 61 -10.66 -14.55 -7.41
CA HIS A 61 -11.01 -15.00 -8.76
C HIS A 61 -11.63 -16.41 -8.76
N GLU A 62 -11.03 -17.36 -8.04
CA GLU A 62 -11.54 -18.74 -7.92
C GLU A 62 -12.95 -18.80 -7.31
N LEU A 63 -13.30 -17.87 -6.43
CA LEU A 63 -14.64 -17.72 -5.85
C LEU A 63 -15.62 -16.92 -6.72
N LYS A 64 -15.18 -16.45 -7.90
CA LYS A 64 -15.97 -15.63 -8.83
C LYS A 64 -16.56 -14.39 -8.13
N LEU A 65 -15.74 -13.74 -7.31
CA LEU A 65 -16.03 -12.43 -6.73
C LEU A 65 -15.36 -11.36 -7.59
N LYS A 66 -16.01 -10.20 -7.74
CA LYS A 66 -15.35 -9.02 -8.32
C LYS A 66 -14.29 -8.51 -7.35
N LEU A 67 -13.26 -7.87 -7.89
CA LEU A 67 -12.20 -7.27 -7.09
C LEU A 67 -12.04 -5.80 -7.48
N GLN A 68 -12.12 -4.92 -6.49
CA GLN A 68 -11.70 -3.53 -6.61
C GLN A 68 -10.34 -3.37 -5.95
N VAL A 69 -9.39 -2.78 -6.67
CA VAL A 69 -8.03 -2.56 -6.18
C VAL A 69 -7.82 -1.05 -6.02
N VAL A 70 -7.36 -0.65 -4.84
CA VAL A 70 -6.88 0.71 -4.59
C VAL A 70 -5.37 0.70 -4.70
N MET A 71 -4.81 1.57 -5.53
CA MET A 71 -3.36 1.79 -5.57
C MET A 71 -2.99 2.75 -4.44
N SER A 72 -2.56 2.22 -3.31
CA SER A 72 -2.43 2.98 -2.07
C SER A 72 -1.02 3.55 -1.96
N PHE A 73 -0.82 4.72 -2.58
CA PHE A 73 0.40 5.53 -2.54
C PHE A 73 0.47 6.46 -1.31
N HIS A 74 -0.03 5.96 -0.18
CA HIS A 74 -0.05 6.67 1.10
C HIS A 74 0.25 5.68 2.23
N GLU A 75 0.65 6.21 3.39
CA GLU A 75 0.80 5.45 4.62
C GLU A 75 -0.55 4.95 5.14
N CYS A 76 -0.59 3.68 5.56
CA CYS A 76 -1.71 3.12 6.30
C CYS A 76 -1.49 3.34 7.80
N GLY A 77 -2.46 3.99 8.46
CA GLY A 77 -2.40 4.23 9.90
C GLY A 77 -1.42 5.36 10.27
N GLY A 78 -1.11 5.47 11.56
CA GLY A 78 -0.24 6.52 12.11
C GLY A 78 -0.85 7.25 13.31
N ASN A 79 -2.11 6.95 13.64
CA ASN A 79 -2.84 7.52 14.77
C ASN A 79 -2.90 6.54 15.96
N PHE A 80 -3.14 7.09 17.15
CA PHE A 80 -3.35 6.27 18.36
C PHE A 80 -4.54 5.32 18.17
N GLY A 81 -4.28 4.02 18.17
CA GLY A 81 -5.31 2.97 18.07
C GLY A 81 -5.33 2.20 16.74
N ASP A 82 -4.42 2.49 15.81
CA ASP A 82 -4.32 1.73 14.56
C ASP A 82 -3.61 0.38 14.78
N ASP A 83 -4.28 -0.72 14.46
CA ASP A 83 -3.75 -2.10 14.59
C ASP A 83 -2.64 -2.43 13.57
N VAL A 84 -2.50 -1.63 12.51
CA VAL A 84 -1.58 -1.86 11.39
C VAL A 84 -1.00 -0.54 10.90
N CYS A 85 0.32 -0.41 10.90
CA CYS A 85 1.07 0.71 10.33
C CYS A 85 1.84 0.23 9.09
N ILE A 86 1.53 0.79 7.91
CA ILE A 86 2.24 0.50 6.66
C ILE A 86 2.75 1.83 6.09
N PRO A 87 4.02 2.20 6.33
CA PRO A 87 4.59 3.44 5.83
C PRO A 87 4.75 3.42 4.30
N LEU A 88 5.12 4.57 3.72
CA LEU A 88 5.71 4.62 2.37
C LEU A 88 6.97 3.74 2.27
N PRO A 89 7.45 3.38 1.05
CA PRO A 89 8.65 2.57 0.92
C PRO A 89 9.86 3.14 1.66
N HIS A 90 10.68 2.25 2.23
CA HIS A 90 11.82 2.66 3.05
C HIS A 90 12.79 3.58 2.29
N TRP A 91 13.02 3.30 1.01
CA TRP A 91 13.89 4.11 0.16
C TRP A 91 13.33 5.53 -0.12
N VAL A 92 12.02 5.74 0.01
CA VAL A 92 11.39 7.08 -0.09
C VAL A 92 11.56 7.83 1.22
N ALA A 93 11.35 7.15 2.35
CA ALA A 93 11.59 7.72 3.67
C ALA A 93 13.06 8.17 3.84
N GLU A 94 14.01 7.42 3.26
CA GLU A 94 15.42 7.82 3.19
C GLU A 94 15.63 9.16 2.47
N ILE A 95 14.95 9.38 1.35
CA ILE A 95 15.02 10.64 0.60
C ILE A 95 14.36 11.76 1.41
N GLY A 96 13.23 11.50 2.05
CA GLY A 96 12.55 12.47 2.91
C GLY A 96 13.40 12.98 4.08
N ARG A 97 14.36 12.18 4.56
CA ARG A 97 15.31 12.61 5.60
C ARG A 97 16.33 13.65 5.10
N SER A 98 16.72 13.58 3.83
CA SER A 98 17.69 14.52 3.23
C SER A 98 17.03 15.66 2.46
N ASN A 99 15.82 15.44 1.97
CA ASN A 99 14.98 16.39 1.25
C ASN A 99 13.54 16.30 1.77
N PRO A 100 13.20 16.98 2.87
CA PRO A 100 11.86 16.89 3.45
C PRO A 100 10.77 17.58 2.61
N ASP A 101 11.15 18.39 1.62
CA ASP A 101 10.23 19.08 0.70
C ASP A 101 9.52 18.13 -0.29
N ILE A 102 9.87 16.83 -0.29
CA ILE A 102 9.11 15.81 -1.01
C ILE A 102 7.73 15.55 -0.37
N PHE A 103 7.52 15.99 0.87
CA PHE A 103 6.29 15.81 1.64
C PHE A 103 5.46 17.10 1.68
N PHE A 104 4.18 16.97 2.03
CA PHE A 104 3.37 18.15 2.33
C PHE A 104 3.89 18.84 3.58
N THR A 105 3.99 20.16 3.53
CA THR A 105 4.50 20.99 4.62
C THR A 105 3.47 22.03 5.02
N ASP A 106 3.17 22.14 6.30
CA ASP A 106 2.27 23.18 6.81
C ASP A 106 2.96 24.53 6.97
N ARG A 107 2.20 25.55 7.40
CA ARG A 107 2.73 26.92 7.60
C ARG A 107 3.81 27.00 8.70
N GLU A 108 3.81 26.08 9.65
CA GLU A 108 4.77 26.03 10.75
C GLU A 108 6.04 25.26 10.38
N GLY A 109 6.12 24.72 9.16
CA GLY A 109 7.25 23.94 8.69
C GLY A 109 7.20 22.47 9.10
N ARG A 110 6.05 21.95 9.52
CA ARG A 110 5.89 20.52 9.83
C ARG A 110 5.61 19.74 8.56
N HIS A 111 6.35 18.65 8.37
CA HIS A 111 6.22 17.77 7.22
C HIS A 111 5.30 16.57 7.53
N ASN A 112 4.38 16.24 6.63
CA ASN A 112 3.55 15.04 6.72
C ASN A 112 4.14 13.90 5.85
N PRO A 113 4.75 12.85 6.45
CA PRO A 113 5.37 11.76 5.72
C PRO A 113 4.37 10.75 5.11
N GLU A 114 3.07 10.90 5.36
CA GLU A 114 2.05 9.95 4.93
C GLU A 114 1.91 9.86 3.40
N CYS A 115 2.24 10.92 2.66
CA CYS A 115 2.17 10.92 1.20
C CYS A 115 3.12 11.95 0.57
N LEU A 116 3.46 11.73 -0.70
CA LEU A 116 4.27 12.67 -1.47
C LEU A 116 3.47 13.93 -1.82
N SER A 117 4.13 15.08 -1.77
CA SER A 117 3.59 16.35 -2.25
C SER A 117 3.44 16.32 -3.78
N TRP A 118 2.33 16.85 -4.29
CA TRP A 118 2.15 17.07 -5.74
C TRP A 118 3.22 18.03 -6.33
N GLY A 119 3.94 18.76 -5.48
CA GLY A 119 5.04 19.63 -5.89
C GLY A 119 6.18 18.90 -6.58
N ILE A 120 6.33 17.58 -6.36
CA ILE A 120 7.37 16.76 -6.96
C ILE A 120 6.89 15.88 -8.13
N ASP A 121 5.66 16.08 -8.59
CA ASP A 121 5.08 15.30 -9.71
C ASP A 121 5.91 15.36 -11.00
N LYS A 122 6.69 16.44 -11.17
CA LYS A 122 7.56 16.65 -12.34
C LYS A 122 9.05 16.70 -11.98
N GLU A 123 9.38 16.55 -10.70
CA GLU A 123 10.75 16.72 -10.18
C GLU A 123 11.44 15.37 -10.03
N ARG A 124 12.66 15.24 -10.54
CA ARG A 124 13.41 13.97 -10.55
C ARG A 124 14.14 13.68 -9.23
N VAL A 125 13.42 13.78 -8.12
CA VAL A 125 13.97 13.67 -6.75
C VAL A 125 13.90 12.25 -6.18
N LEU A 126 13.22 11.31 -6.86
CA LEU A 126 13.05 9.92 -6.41
C LEU A 126 14.08 9.00 -7.08
N ARG A 127 15.37 9.20 -6.75
CA ARG A 127 16.52 8.48 -7.36
C ARG A 127 16.51 8.56 -8.90
N GLY A 128 16.24 9.75 -9.43
CA GLY A 128 16.19 10.02 -10.88
C GLY A 128 14.81 9.93 -11.51
N ARG A 129 13.79 9.49 -10.76
CA ARG A 129 12.38 9.46 -11.19
C ARG A 129 11.57 10.61 -10.62
N THR A 130 10.48 10.95 -11.31
CA THR A 130 9.39 11.78 -10.78
C THR A 130 8.41 10.95 -9.95
N ALA A 131 7.53 11.60 -9.18
CA ALA A 131 6.50 10.88 -8.41
C ALA A 131 5.44 10.20 -9.31
N VAL A 132 5.28 10.66 -10.56
CA VAL A 132 4.31 10.12 -11.53
C VAL A 132 4.86 8.95 -12.34
N GLU A 133 6.18 8.72 -12.35
CA GLU A 133 6.90 7.66 -13.10
C GLU A 133 7.03 6.34 -12.32
#